data_AF-A0A1G8FA32-F1
#
_entry.id   AF-A0A1G8FA32-F1
#
_cell.length_a   1.000
_cell.length_b   1.000
_cell.length_c   1.000
_cell.angle_alpha   90.00
_cell.angle_beta   90.00
_cell.angle_gamma   90.00
#
_symmetry.space_group_name_H-M   'P 1'
#
loop_
_entity.id
_entity.type
_entity.pdbx_description
1 polymer ?
#
loop_
_entity_poly.entity_id
_entity_poly.type
_entity_poly.pdbx_seq_one_letter_code
_entity_poly.pdbx_strand_id
1 'polypeptide(L)'
;MDPDRASITPASPVATPRFRHVVVADPSPVAAADWLLAHGADVVIVAEDVAPFAMLVNAYGDDVQTVELPAHVIRDRTALRASVEATGIEPDAIVVVPTRPGDHRYAIAQPSVVAA
;
A
#
# COMPACT_ATOMS: atom_id res chain seq x y z
N MET A 1 0.02 -38.98 37.23
CA MET A 1 1.21 -38.17 36.90
C MET A 1 1.18 -37.99 35.40
N ASP A 2 0.77 -36.81 34.95
CA ASP A 2 0.75 -36.44 33.53
C ASP A 2 1.86 -35.40 33.28
N PRO A 3 2.91 -35.73 32.52
CA PRO A 3 3.88 -34.75 32.09
C PRO A 3 4.04 -34.79 30.56
N ASP A 4 3.05 -34.31 29.79
CA ASP A 4 3.31 -33.92 28.41
C ASP A 4 2.22 -32.96 27.88
N ARG A 5 2.22 -31.75 28.42
CA ARG A 5 1.62 -30.61 27.70
C ARG A 5 2.75 -29.81 27.09
N ALA A 6 3.12 -30.21 25.87
CA ALA A 6 3.91 -29.41 24.94
C ALA A 6 3.37 -27.99 24.94
N SER A 7 4.13 -27.08 25.56
CA SER A 7 3.87 -25.65 25.51
C SER A 7 4.31 -25.17 24.13
N ILE A 8 3.42 -25.28 23.16
CA ILE A 8 3.53 -24.53 21.91
C ILE A 8 3.29 -23.07 22.25
N THR A 9 4.39 -22.34 22.49
CA THR A 9 4.39 -20.87 22.43
C THR A 9 3.87 -20.50 21.04
N PRO A 10 2.73 -19.80 20.90
CA PRO A 10 2.34 -19.31 19.60
C PRO A 10 3.47 -18.39 19.13
N ALA A 11 4.04 -18.71 17.96
CA ALA A 11 4.98 -17.84 17.27
C ALA A 11 4.40 -16.42 17.28
N SER A 12 5.21 -15.46 17.71
CA SER A 12 4.85 -14.04 17.71
C SER A 12 4.05 -13.72 16.46
N PRO A 13 2.88 -13.06 16.56
CA PRO A 13 2.11 -12.71 15.38
C PRO A 13 3.06 -11.93 14.48
N VAL A 14 3.32 -12.47 13.28
CA VAL A 14 4.00 -11.73 12.22
C VAL A 14 3.26 -10.42 12.15
N ALA A 15 3.92 -9.32 12.53
CA ALA A 15 3.34 -8.00 12.55
C ALA A 15 2.86 -7.75 11.13
N THR A 16 1.58 -7.99 10.88
CA THR A 16 1.01 -7.82 9.55
C THR A 16 1.07 -6.33 9.32
N PRO A 17 1.81 -5.84 8.32
CA PRO A 17 1.89 -4.41 8.07
C PRO A 17 0.47 -3.91 7.83
N ARG A 18 -0.06 -3.11 8.76
CA ARG A 18 -1.41 -2.58 8.66
C ARG A 18 -1.32 -1.24 7.95
N PHE A 19 -1.15 -1.26 6.63
CA PHE A 19 -1.30 -0.03 5.85
C PHE A 19 -2.70 0.53 6.11
N ARG A 20 -2.78 1.79 6.58
CA ARG A 20 -4.04 2.39 7.04
C ARG A 20 -4.99 2.66 5.89
N HIS A 21 -4.45 3.03 4.73
CA HIS A 21 -5.25 3.46 3.59
C HIS A 21 -4.72 2.91 2.27
N VAL A 22 -5.64 2.52 1.39
CA VAL A 22 -5.33 2.36 -0.02
C VAL A 22 -6.25 3.28 -0.80
N VAL A 23 -5.64 4.17 -1.59
CA VAL A 23 -6.31 5.26 -2.29
C VAL A 23 -6.17 4.99 -3.78
N VAL A 24 -7.30 4.85 -4.48
CA VAL A 24 -7.30 4.82 -5.95
C VAL A 24 -7.40 6.27 -6.41
N ALA A 25 -6.34 6.77 -7.04
CA ALA A 25 -6.25 8.19 -7.37
C ALA A 25 -6.56 8.44 -8.85
N ASP A 26 -7.78 8.88 -9.12
CA ASP A 26 -8.28 9.34 -10.41
C ASP A 26 -9.06 10.65 -10.16
N PRO A 27 -8.77 11.79 -10.81
CA PRO A 27 -7.87 11.95 -11.96
C PRO A 27 -6.44 12.38 -11.64
N SER A 28 -6.09 12.63 -10.37
CA SER A 28 -4.76 13.14 -10.01
C SER A 28 -4.09 12.32 -8.90
N PRO A 29 -3.28 11.31 -9.26
CA PRO A 29 -2.39 10.62 -8.34
C PRO A 29 -1.44 11.54 -7.57
N VAL A 30 -0.95 12.58 -8.24
CA VAL A 30 -0.07 13.59 -7.65
C VAL A 30 -0.78 14.32 -6.52
N ALA A 31 -2.00 14.83 -6.75
CA ALA A 31 -2.74 15.55 -5.71
C ALA A 31 -3.11 14.64 -4.52
N ALA A 32 -3.39 13.35 -4.77
CA ALA A 32 -3.64 12.38 -3.70
C ALA A 32 -2.40 12.12 -2.85
N ALA A 33 -1.24 11.94 -3.49
CA ALA A 33 0.04 11.77 -2.81
C ALA A 33 0.41 13.04 -2.00
N ASP A 34 0.36 14.21 -2.62
CA ASP A 34 0.65 15.50 -1.97
C ASP A 34 -0.21 15.73 -0.74
N TRP A 35 -1.52 15.42 -0.82
CA TRP A 35 -2.41 15.56 0.32
C TRP A 35 -2.03 14.61 1.47
N LEU A 36 -1.74 13.35 1.18
CA LEU A 36 -1.33 12.37 2.20
C LEU A 36 -0.02 12.78 2.88
N LEU A 37 0.97 13.21 2.09
CA LEU A 37 2.27 13.67 2.58
C LEU A 37 2.14 14.93 3.44
N ALA A 38 1.30 15.88 3.03
CA ALA A 38 1.01 17.08 3.81
C ALA A 38 0.34 16.78 5.17
N HIS A 39 -0.24 15.59 5.34
CA HIS A 39 -0.82 15.11 6.60
C HIS A 39 0.09 14.12 7.35
N GLY A 40 1.36 14.02 6.94
CA GLY A 40 2.39 13.24 7.63
C GLY A 40 2.26 11.73 7.44
N ALA A 41 1.73 11.28 6.30
CA ALA A 41 1.68 9.87 5.95
C ALA A 41 2.84 9.50 5.02
N ASP A 42 3.48 8.36 5.27
CA ASP A 42 4.42 7.75 4.34
C ASP A 42 3.66 7.13 3.16
N VAL A 43 4.03 7.47 1.93
CA VAL A 43 3.26 7.10 0.74
C VAL A 43 4.05 6.16 -0.17
N VAL A 44 3.42 5.05 -0.57
CA VAL A 44 3.86 4.25 -1.71
C VAL A 44 2.92 4.45 -2.89
N ILE A 45 3.46 4.90 -4.01
CA ILE A 45 2.74 4.99 -5.28
C ILE A 45 2.95 3.69 -6.06
N VAL A 46 1.85 3.03 -6.41
CA VAL A 46 1.87 1.82 -7.22
C VAL A 46 1.27 2.12 -8.59
N ALA A 47 2.03 1.84 -9.65
CA ALA A 47 1.63 2.05 -11.03
C ALA A 47 2.25 0.98 -11.96
N GLU A 48 1.72 0.84 -13.18
CA GLU A 48 2.38 0.05 -14.23
C GLU A 48 3.61 0.76 -14.83
N ASP A 49 3.66 2.08 -14.71
CA ASP A 49 4.79 2.92 -15.10
C ASP A 49 4.96 4.00 -14.02
N VAL A 50 6.11 3.98 -13.35
CA VAL A 50 6.42 4.93 -12.27
C VAL A 50 7.18 6.16 -12.75
N ALA A 51 7.64 6.21 -14.01
CA ALA A 51 8.40 7.34 -14.54
C ALA A 51 7.69 8.70 -14.37
N PRO A 52 6.34 8.81 -14.53
CA PRO A 52 5.63 10.06 -14.29
C PRO A 52 5.71 10.57 -12.85
N PHE A 53 6.01 9.70 -11.88
CA PHE A 53 6.04 10.02 -10.45
C PHE A 53 7.45 10.29 -9.91
N ALA A 54 8.50 10.23 -10.75
CA ALA A 54 9.87 10.53 -10.36
C ALA A 54 10.01 11.94 -9.74
N MET A 55 9.18 12.90 -10.18
CA MET A 55 9.15 14.25 -9.59
C MET A 55 8.71 14.24 -8.12
N LEU A 56 7.78 13.37 -7.73
CA LEU A 56 7.32 13.27 -6.34
C LEU A 56 8.43 12.69 -5.45
N VAL A 57 9.10 11.63 -5.91
CA VAL A 57 10.27 11.07 -5.20
C VAL A 57 11.37 12.12 -5.03
N ASN A 58 11.64 12.92 -6.07
CA ASN A 58 12.62 14.01 -5.97
C ASN A 58 12.19 15.14 -5.01
N ALA A 59 10.89 15.41 -4.88
CA ALA A 59 10.37 16.49 -4.05
C ALA A 59 10.27 16.10 -2.57
N TYR A 60 9.91 14.85 -2.29
CA TYR A 60 9.59 14.36 -0.94
C TYR A 60 10.61 13.36 -0.39
N GLY A 61 11.58 12.90 -1.19
CA GLY A 61 12.62 12.00 -0.74
C GLY A 61 12.05 10.68 -0.23
N ASP A 62 12.48 10.28 0.97
CA ASP A 62 12.15 8.98 1.57
C ASP A 62 10.65 8.85 1.97
N ASP A 63 9.94 9.98 2.09
CA ASP A 63 8.51 10.03 2.44
C ASP A 63 7.61 9.51 1.29
N VAL A 64 8.16 9.46 0.06
CA VAL A 64 7.48 8.92 -1.12
C VAL A 64 8.33 7.86 -1.78
N GLN A 65 7.75 6.67 -1.93
CA GLN A 65 8.35 5.58 -2.67
C GLN A 65 7.45 5.17 -3.82
N THR A 66 8.04 4.63 -4.89
CA THR A 66 7.31 4.15 -6.06
C THR A 66 7.57 2.68 -6.27
N VAL A 67 6.53 1.90 -6.53
CA VAL A 67 6.62 0.48 -6.85
C VAL A 67 5.93 0.24 -8.19
N GLU A 68 6.70 -0.23 -9.16
CA GLU A 68 6.16 -0.61 -10.46
C GLU A 68 5.62 -2.05 -10.38
N LEU A 69 4.33 -2.24 -10.66
CA LEU A 69 3.69 -3.55 -10.65
C LEU A 69 2.85 -3.77 -11.93
N PRO A 70 2.77 -5.01 -12.44
CA PRO A 70 1.92 -5.33 -13.58
C PRO A 70 0.43 -5.05 -13.30
N ALA A 71 -0.36 -4.67 -14.32
CA ALA A 71 -1.80 -4.38 -14.18
C ALA A 71 -2.59 -5.45 -13.41
N HIS A 72 -2.28 -6.71 -13.67
CA HIS A 72 -2.98 -7.85 -13.07
C HIS A 72 -2.74 -7.94 -11.55
N VAL A 73 -1.58 -7.51 -11.08
CA VAL A 73 -1.26 -7.41 -9.64
C VAL A 73 -1.99 -6.22 -9.03
N ILE A 74 -1.94 -5.05 -9.68
CA ILE A 74 -2.58 -3.82 -9.18
C ILE A 74 -4.10 -4.00 -9.01
N ARG A 75 -4.73 -4.77 -9.90
CA ARG A 75 -6.18 -5.06 -9.86
C ARG A 75 -6.60 -6.05 -8.76
N ASP A 76 -5.68 -6.82 -8.22
CA ASP A 76 -5.95 -7.79 -7.16
C ASP A 76 -5.43 -7.24 -5.82
N ARG A 77 -6.33 -6.98 -4.87
CA ARG A 77 -5.97 -6.42 -3.56
C ARG A 77 -5.01 -7.31 -2.78
N THR A 78 -5.15 -8.63 -2.88
CA THR A 78 -4.30 -9.58 -2.15
C THR A 78 -2.93 -9.61 -2.79
N ALA A 79 -2.86 -9.66 -4.12
CA ALA A 79 -1.59 -9.64 -4.84
C ALA A 79 -0.86 -8.30 -4.64
N LEU A 80 -1.57 -7.17 -4.77
CA LEU A 80 -1.05 -5.83 -4.49
C LEU A 80 -0.42 -5.74 -3.10
N ARG A 81 -1.14 -6.18 -2.07
CA ARG A 81 -0.63 -6.17 -0.69
C ARG A 81 0.61 -7.03 -0.54
N ALA A 82 0.55 -8.27 -1.01
CA ALA A 82 1.68 -9.18 -0.94
C ALA A 82 2.91 -8.63 -1.70
N SER A 83 2.71 -7.97 -2.84
CA SER A 83 3.79 -7.37 -3.61
C SER A 83 4.40 -6.15 -2.92
N VAL A 84 3.61 -5.26 -2.33
CA VAL A 84 4.12 -4.12 -1.55
C VAL A 84 4.82 -4.63 -0.28
N GLU A 85 4.25 -5.59 0.44
CA GLU A 85 4.90 -6.21 1.61
C GLU A 85 6.25 -6.86 1.25
N ALA A 86 6.35 -7.51 0.08
CA ALA A 86 7.59 -8.12 -0.39
C ALA A 86 8.71 -7.10 -0.68
N THR A 87 8.38 -5.81 -0.87
CA THR A 87 9.39 -4.75 -1.01
C THR A 87 10.06 -4.36 0.32
N GLY A 88 9.48 -4.79 1.45
CA GLY A 88 9.94 -4.38 2.79
C GLY A 88 9.56 -2.94 3.16
N ILE A 89 8.73 -2.28 2.35
CA ILE A 89 8.24 -0.92 2.60
C ILE A 89 6.97 -1.02 3.46
N GLU A 90 6.91 -0.22 4.53
CA GLU A 90 5.76 -0.13 5.43
C GLU A 90 5.06 1.24 5.32
N PRO A 91 4.39 1.57 4.21
CA PRO A 91 3.74 2.87 4.05
C PRO A 91 2.49 3.03 4.92
N ASP A 92 2.20 4.25 5.36
CA ASP A 92 0.89 4.58 5.94
C ASP A 92 -0.22 4.48 4.89
N ALA A 93 0.08 4.85 3.64
CA ALA A 93 -0.86 4.87 2.54
C ALA A 93 -0.28 4.34 1.22
N ILE A 94 -1.09 3.54 0.51
CA ILE A 94 -0.77 3.10 -0.85
C ILE A 94 -1.65 3.89 -1.82
N VAL A 95 -1.03 4.66 -2.71
CA VAL A 95 -1.70 5.34 -3.82
C VAL A 95 -1.63 4.46 -5.06
N VAL A 96 -2.77 3.92 -5.48
CA VAL A 96 -2.90 3.09 -6.67
C VAL A 96 -3.26 3.96 -7.86
N VAL A 97 -2.43 3.91 -8.89
CA VAL A 97 -2.63 4.64 -10.14
C VAL A 97 -3.32 3.73 -11.15
N PRO A 98 -4.56 4.05 -11.56
CA PRO A 98 -5.28 3.27 -12.54
C PRO A 98 -4.65 3.40 -13.92
N THR A 99 -4.65 2.32 -14.68
CA THR A 99 -3.91 2.27 -15.95
C THR A 99 -4.73 2.78 -17.12
N ARG A 100 -6.02 2.98 -16.88
CA ARG A 100 -6.91 3.77 -17.72
C ARG A 100 -7.74 4.70 -16.83
N PRO A 101 -7.92 5.97 -17.22
CA PRO A 101 -8.89 6.84 -16.57
C PRO A 101 -10.27 6.17 -16.55
N GLY A 102 -10.92 6.13 -15.39
CA GLY A 102 -12.22 5.48 -15.19
C GLY A 102 -12.19 3.96 -15.02
N ASP A 103 -11.01 3.32 -14.97
CA ASP A 103 -10.90 1.91 -14.59
C ASP A 103 -11.11 1.75 -13.08
N HIS A 104 -12.35 1.91 -12.60
CA HIS A 104 -12.70 1.74 -11.18
C HIS A 104 -12.79 0.27 -10.75
N ARG A 105 -12.29 -0.68 -11.57
CA ARG A 105 -12.29 -2.11 -11.23
C ARG A 105 -11.32 -2.46 -10.12
N TYR A 106 -10.55 -1.49 -9.64
CA TYR A 106 -9.83 -1.59 -8.36
C TYR A 106 -10.86 -1.66 -7.24
N ALA A 107 -11.17 -2.87 -6.77
CA ALA A 107 -12.00 -3.14 -5.59
C ALA A 107 -11.28 -2.75 -4.29
N ILE A 108 -10.74 -1.52 -4.25
CA ILE A 108 -9.92 -0.99 -3.17
C ILE A 108 -10.61 0.17 -2.44
N ALA A 109 -11.85 0.48 -2.79
CA ALA A 109 -12.68 1.40 -2.03
C ALA A 109 -13.62 0.61 -1.10
N GLN A 110 -13.14 0.28 0.10
CA GLN A 110 -13.73 0.87 1.30
C GLN A 110 -12.60 1.09 2.32
N PRO A 111 -12.47 2.30 2.90
CA PRO A 111 -11.67 2.48 4.09
C PRO A 111 -12.28 1.57 5.17
N SER A 112 -11.62 0.46 5.51
CA SER A 112 -11.88 -0.17 6.79
C SER A 112 -11.29 0.78 7.83
N VAL A 113 -12.08 1.75 8.26
CA VAL A 113 -11.87 2.42 9.54
C VAL A 113 -11.84 1.29 10.56
N VAL A 114 -10.65 0.91 11.00
CA VAL A 114 -10.51 0.13 12.23
C VAL A 114 -10.88 1.13 13.31
N ALA A 115 -12.14 1.08 13.74
CA ALA A 115 -12.56 1.77 14.95
C ALA A 115 -11.65 1.27 16.08
N ALA A 116 -10.89 2.19 16.65
CA ALA A 116 -10.11 1.97 17.86
C ALA A 116 -11.03 1.72 19.05
#